data_AF-A0A914NR30-F1
#
_entry.id   AF-A0A914NR30-F1
#
_cell.length_a   1.000
_cell.length_b   1.000
_cell.length_c   1.000
_cell.angle_alpha   90.00
_cell.angle_beta   90.00
_cell.angle_gamma   90.00
#
_symmetry.space_group_name_H-M   'P 1'
#
loop_
_entity.id
_entity.type
_entity.pdbx_description
1 polymer ?
#
loop_
_entity_poly.entity_id
_entity_poly.type
_entity_poly.pdbx_seq_one_letter_code
_entity_poly.pdbx_strand_id
1 'polypeptide(L)'
;MSLSNNNDENGEQDLSDGWSKVEDEGQSSSLSDDITRQSLNVTGESDKSVRNQSTSYLSSRANSWINLLGVRNKPDPLTDWDNLYNLKNQSLLRKDCQKLIQQRSNISSRWTVPEIESLMTLYCKRRNVGYEQDKGWLEILGKLLEFPFDKCNLFNVFWAITTKYIPRSPKMFDLLRLLMQYHDPQLCSFLDSFKIQSSEFTSFWLRTLLCVNMDDDLCNLLWDRYFEKGDPFLIFFVSLAFVQSVKDEILLLTERDKILNLLKDIPSKMTRDDLTDLLEICLIHANHGNQSVINYLTDQLNKATTSAVRHGGCLGLGLAALGTRSVKIYEHLRECLYSQNEAVSGEGAGIAMGLVLAGSMNQSAFDEMRSYILDTQHDKIQRGLRTGIAMLAYGMLEKAEPWIEILESFHSESIMRQTAVCMIAMAYAGSGNAEVVKRLLEKVAADPSSDVKRFATIAIGFVLSGNPELCLSHTGMLFEHFNGHIRYGAAIALGIACAGSGYKESVSRLEPLLQAKETLLDKEH
;
A
#
# COMPACT_ATOMS: atom_id res chain seq x y z
N MET A 1 40.22 -26.30 -36.70
CA MET A 1 38.95 -25.66 -37.07
C MET A 1 37.96 -25.98 -35.97
N SER A 2 38.06 -25.32 -34.82
CA SER A 2 37.39 -24.06 -34.49
C SER A 2 35.86 -24.18 -34.56
N LEU A 3 35.22 -24.37 -33.41
CA LEU A 3 34.07 -23.58 -32.95
C LEU A 3 33.86 -23.89 -31.46
N SER A 4 34.40 -22.99 -30.65
CA SER A 4 34.16 -22.81 -29.22
C SER A 4 32.79 -22.18 -29.01
N ASN A 5 31.90 -22.85 -28.27
CA ASN A 5 30.76 -22.22 -27.61
C ASN A 5 31.02 -22.26 -26.10
N ASN A 6 31.60 -21.17 -25.59
CA ASN A 6 31.55 -20.82 -24.18
C ASN A 6 30.13 -20.29 -23.90
N ASN A 7 29.34 -21.06 -23.14
CA ASN A 7 28.23 -20.52 -22.39
C ASN A 7 28.81 -19.95 -21.09
N ASP A 8 29.09 -18.65 -21.09
CA ASP A 8 29.38 -17.92 -19.85
C ASP A 8 28.05 -17.56 -19.18
N GLU A 9 27.85 -18.22 -18.03
CA GLU A 9 27.00 -17.82 -16.93
C GLU A 9 27.25 -16.34 -16.60
N ASN A 10 26.20 -15.52 -16.58
CA ASN A 10 26.24 -14.21 -15.91
C ASN A 10 25.02 -14.12 -14.99
N GLY A 11 25.32 -14.11 -13.70
CA GLY A 11 24.37 -14.22 -12.60
C GLY A 11 23.40 -13.05 -12.51
N GLU A 12 22.13 -13.41 -12.35
CA GLU A 12 21.14 -12.56 -11.70
C GLU A 12 21.50 -12.49 -10.21
N GLN A 13 22.17 -11.42 -9.81
CA GLN A 13 22.21 -11.02 -8.40
C GLN A 13 20.87 -10.37 -8.05
N ASP A 14 20.02 -11.16 -7.40
CA ASP A 14 18.90 -10.70 -6.60
C ASP A 14 19.39 -9.64 -5.59
N LEU A 15 18.92 -8.41 -5.76
CA LEU A 15 19.03 -7.35 -4.76
C LEU A 15 17.65 -7.16 -4.12
N SER A 16 17.29 -8.12 -3.27
CA SER A 16 16.15 -8.05 -2.34
C SER A 16 16.45 -7.19 -1.10
N ASP A 17 17.64 -6.63 -0.97
CA ASP A 17 18.08 -5.94 0.24
C ASP A 17 18.02 -4.41 0.09
N GLY A 18 16.88 -3.84 0.45
CA GLY A 18 16.72 -2.38 0.55
C GLY A 18 15.50 -1.92 1.34
N TRP A 19 14.79 -2.84 2.00
CA TRP A 19 13.58 -2.58 2.77
C TRP A 19 13.80 -2.85 4.26
N SER A 20 14.78 -2.17 4.85
CA SER A 20 14.88 -2.12 6.30
C SER A 20 15.50 -0.80 6.74
N LYS A 21 14.82 -0.18 7.72
CA LYS A 21 15.15 1.06 8.44
C LYS A 21 14.68 2.36 7.79
N VAL A 22 13.44 2.72 8.10
CA VAL A 22 13.10 4.12 8.41
C VAL A 22 12.66 4.09 9.87
N GLU A 23 13.47 4.71 10.73
CA GLU A 23 13.20 4.89 12.15
C GLU A 23 12.19 6.04 12.30
N ASP A 24 11.05 5.74 12.90
CA ASP A 24 10.06 6.73 13.36
C ASP A 24 10.61 7.39 14.63
N GLU A 25 11.16 8.59 14.51
CA GLU A 25 11.24 9.53 15.63
C GLU A 25 10.10 10.53 15.51
N GLY A 26 9.01 10.23 16.23
CA GLY A 26 7.90 11.14 16.43
C GLY A 26 8.27 12.26 17.40
N GLN A 27 8.31 13.49 16.90
CA GLN A 27 7.97 14.66 17.70
C GLN A 27 6.90 15.47 16.98
N SER A 28 5.68 15.34 17.47
CA SER A 28 4.55 16.21 17.15
C SER A 28 4.84 17.62 17.66
N SER A 29 5.06 18.57 16.75
CA SER A 29 4.91 19.99 17.06
C SER A 29 3.92 20.61 16.08
N SER A 30 2.80 21.05 16.63
CA SER A 30 1.75 21.84 15.99
C SER A 30 2.32 23.02 15.20
N LEU A 31 2.21 22.98 13.87
CA LEU A 31 2.57 24.05 12.93
C LEU A 31 1.38 24.43 12.03
N SER A 32 0.14 24.22 12.50
CA SER A 32 -1.08 24.41 11.70
C SER A 32 -1.61 25.85 11.65
N ASP A 33 -1.08 26.79 12.45
CA ASP A 33 -1.80 28.05 12.69
C ASP A 33 -1.12 29.33 12.15
N ASP A 34 0.11 29.24 11.62
CA ASP A 34 0.87 30.43 11.20
C ASP A 34 0.86 30.73 9.68
N ILE A 35 0.36 29.81 8.83
CA ILE A 35 0.38 29.99 7.37
C ILE A 35 -0.80 30.87 6.87
N THR A 36 -1.88 31.00 7.65
CA THR A 36 -3.15 31.55 7.17
C THR A 36 -3.36 33.05 7.42
N ARG A 37 -2.37 33.79 7.94
CA ARG A 37 -2.55 35.20 8.37
C ARG A 37 -1.73 36.29 7.66
N GLN A 38 -0.94 35.97 6.63
CA GLN A 38 -0.16 36.99 5.90
C GLN A 38 -0.66 37.29 4.47
N SER A 39 -1.97 37.32 4.26
CA SER A 39 -2.55 37.74 2.98
C SER A 39 -3.58 38.86 3.11
N LEU A 40 -3.32 39.87 3.95
CA LEU A 40 -4.06 41.12 3.93
C LEU A 40 -3.09 42.27 4.22
N ASN A 41 -3.05 43.22 3.28
CA ASN A 41 -2.21 44.44 3.20
C ASN A 41 -0.82 44.22 2.59
N VAL A 42 -0.62 44.69 1.36
CA VAL A 42 0.26 45.84 1.02
C VAL A 42 -0.07 46.30 -0.40
N THR A 43 -0.68 47.47 -0.52
CA THR A 43 -0.66 48.26 -1.75
C THR A 43 0.72 48.90 -1.89
N GLY A 44 1.46 48.49 -2.91
CA GLY A 44 2.64 49.19 -3.42
C GLY A 44 3.98 48.79 -2.80
N GLU A 45 4.56 47.68 -3.26
CA GLU A 45 5.99 47.39 -3.07
C GLU A 45 6.62 46.87 -4.37
N SER A 46 7.83 47.36 -4.65
CA SER A 46 8.61 47.14 -5.88
C SER A 46 8.91 45.67 -6.18
N ASP A 47 8.94 45.30 -7.47
CA ASP A 47 9.23 43.97 -8.06
C ASP A 47 10.39 43.13 -7.46
N LYS A 48 11.29 43.75 -6.67
CA LYS A 48 12.37 43.05 -5.97
C LYS A 48 11.96 42.38 -4.66
N SER A 49 10.94 42.87 -3.94
CA SER A 49 10.48 42.25 -2.68
C SER A 49 9.66 40.98 -2.94
N VAL A 50 8.80 41.00 -3.97
CA VAL A 50 8.02 39.84 -4.43
C VAL A 50 8.94 38.70 -4.88
N ARG A 51 10.01 39.00 -5.65
CA ARG A 51 10.97 37.99 -6.13
C ARG A 51 11.70 37.28 -4.98
N ASN A 52 12.08 38.03 -3.93
CA ASN A 52 12.78 37.48 -2.76
C ASN A 52 11.86 36.58 -1.89
N GLN A 53 10.59 36.95 -1.73
CA GLN A 53 9.61 36.13 -1.02
C GLN A 53 9.36 34.81 -1.77
N SER A 54 9.15 34.84 -3.09
CA SER A 54 8.95 33.62 -3.90
C SER A 54 10.14 32.65 -3.82
N THR A 55 11.39 33.14 -3.85
CA THR A 55 12.57 32.28 -3.66
C THR A 55 12.66 31.66 -2.26
N SER A 56 12.23 32.38 -1.22
CA SER A 56 12.19 31.85 0.15
C SER A 56 11.19 30.69 0.27
N TYR A 57 9.99 30.83 -0.28
CA TYR A 57 8.97 29.77 -0.28
C TYR A 57 9.42 28.53 -1.05
N LEU A 58 10.03 28.70 -2.23
CA LEU A 58 10.55 27.59 -3.03
C LEU A 58 11.70 26.85 -2.33
N SER A 59 12.55 27.56 -1.59
CA SER A 59 13.63 26.97 -0.80
C SER A 59 13.12 26.17 0.40
N SER A 60 12.10 26.67 1.09
CA SER A 60 11.45 25.97 2.21
C SER A 60 10.78 24.67 1.74
N ARG A 61 10.04 24.73 0.62
CA ARG A 61 9.41 23.55 0.01
C ARG A 61 10.43 22.51 -0.46
N ALA A 62 11.49 22.94 -1.14
CA ALA A 62 12.59 22.05 -1.56
C ALA A 62 13.19 21.29 -0.36
N ASN A 63 13.45 22.00 0.75
CA ASN A 63 13.93 21.38 1.98
C ASN A 63 12.91 20.40 2.59
N SER A 64 11.62 20.74 2.55
CA SER A 64 10.55 19.84 2.99
C SER A 64 10.53 18.55 2.18
N TRP A 65 10.58 18.62 0.85
CA TRP A 65 10.58 17.43 -0.01
C TRP A 65 11.83 16.56 0.17
N ILE A 66 13.01 17.15 0.40
CA ILE A 66 14.22 16.38 0.72
C ILE A 66 14.02 15.56 2.00
N ASN A 67 13.30 16.10 3.00
CA ASN A 67 13.01 15.41 4.25
C ASN A 67 11.97 14.32 4.04
N LEU A 68 10.83 14.66 3.43
CA LEU A 68 9.69 13.77 3.23
C LEU A 68 10.04 12.58 2.32
N LEU A 69 10.93 12.78 1.34
CA LEU A 69 11.39 11.73 0.42
C LEU A 69 12.61 10.95 0.96
N GLY A 70 13.09 11.26 2.18
CA GLY A 70 14.20 10.56 2.82
C GLY A 70 15.54 10.71 2.08
N VAL A 71 15.82 11.90 1.54
CA VAL A 71 16.98 12.18 0.67
C VAL A 71 18.19 12.74 1.44
N ARG A 72 18.01 13.31 2.65
CA ARG A 72 19.07 14.02 3.41
C ARG A 72 20.38 13.25 3.58
N ASN A 73 20.33 11.93 3.73
CA ASN A 73 21.52 11.10 4.03
C ASN A 73 21.90 10.14 2.88
N LYS A 74 21.37 10.35 1.67
CA LYS A 74 21.72 9.48 0.54
C LYS A 74 23.10 9.82 -0.01
N PRO A 75 23.93 8.80 -0.34
CA PRO A 75 25.24 9.04 -0.93
C PRO A 75 25.10 9.80 -2.24
N ASP A 76 26.12 10.59 -2.56
CA ASP A 76 26.13 11.39 -3.79
C ASP A 76 26.07 10.44 -5.00
N PRO A 77 25.01 10.47 -5.82
CA PRO A 77 24.91 9.61 -6.98
C PRO A 77 25.98 9.92 -8.06
N LEU A 78 26.66 11.07 -7.94
CA LEU A 78 27.66 11.54 -8.89
C LEU A 78 29.08 11.03 -8.61
N THR A 79 29.37 10.43 -7.44
CA THR A 79 30.72 9.92 -7.13
C THR A 79 31.10 8.70 -7.97
N ASP A 80 30.12 7.86 -8.35
CA ASP A 80 30.32 6.65 -9.15
C ASP A 80 29.93 6.86 -10.64
N TRP A 81 29.87 8.12 -11.10
CA TRP A 81 29.40 8.44 -12.44
C TRP A 81 30.53 8.56 -13.47
N ASP A 82 30.55 7.62 -14.42
CA ASP A 82 31.59 7.52 -15.46
C ASP A 82 31.57 8.65 -16.53
N ASN A 83 30.61 9.58 -16.50
CA ASN A 83 30.40 10.64 -17.52
C ASN A 83 30.25 10.16 -18.98
N LEU A 84 30.00 8.87 -19.19
CA LEU A 84 29.83 8.29 -20.53
C LEU A 84 28.38 8.45 -21.02
N TYR A 85 28.20 9.15 -22.14
CA TYR A 85 26.92 9.35 -22.83
C TYR A 85 26.68 8.27 -23.92
N ASN A 86 26.40 7.04 -23.53
CA ASN A 86 26.37 5.87 -24.42
C ASN A 86 24.98 5.19 -24.52
N LEU A 87 23.88 5.91 -24.31
CA LEU A 87 22.54 5.35 -24.56
C LEU A 87 22.28 5.22 -26.07
N LYS A 88 21.52 4.19 -26.46
CA LYS A 88 21.10 3.97 -27.86
C LYS A 88 20.35 5.19 -28.44
N ASN A 89 19.59 5.91 -27.61
CA ASN A 89 18.75 7.06 -27.99
C ASN A 89 19.30 8.41 -27.50
N GLN A 90 20.62 8.55 -27.28
CA GLN A 90 21.23 9.75 -26.71
C GLN A 90 20.95 11.03 -27.52
N SER A 91 20.93 10.94 -28.85
CA SER A 91 20.66 12.08 -29.74
C SER A 91 19.22 12.59 -29.63
N LEU A 92 18.27 11.71 -29.30
CA LEU A 92 16.88 12.05 -29.06
C LEU A 92 16.73 12.78 -27.72
N LEU A 93 17.34 12.23 -26.66
CA LEU A 93 17.39 12.86 -25.34
C LEU A 93 17.93 14.29 -25.40
N ARG A 94 19.05 14.49 -26.11
CA ARG A 94 19.65 15.84 -26.27
C ARG A 94 18.70 16.82 -26.94
N LYS A 95 17.97 16.40 -27.98
CA LYS A 95 16.98 17.25 -28.65
C LYS A 95 15.81 17.61 -27.73
N ASP A 96 15.38 16.68 -26.89
CA ASP A 96 14.26 16.95 -25.97
C ASP A 96 14.69 17.81 -24.78
N CYS A 97 15.91 17.64 -24.26
CA CYS A 97 16.49 18.55 -23.26
C CYS A 97 16.62 19.99 -23.81
N GLN A 98 16.97 20.15 -25.09
CA GLN A 98 16.98 21.46 -25.75
C GLN A 98 15.59 22.08 -25.82
N LYS A 99 14.56 21.30 -26.20
CA LYS A 99 13.17 21.77 -26.22
C LYS A 99 12.69 22.17 -24.83
N LEU A 100 13.02 21.41 -23.80
CA LEU A 100 12.63 21.70 -22.41
C LEU A 100 13.19 23.03 -21.93
N ILE A 101 14.48 23.31 -22.20
CA ILE A 101 15.10 24.60 -21.84
C ILE A 101 14.50 25.76 -22.66
N GLN A 102 14.18 25.54 -23.94
CA GLN A 102 13.54 26.56 -24.78
C GLN A 102 12.12 26.91 -24.31
N GLN A 103 11.37 25.93 -23.82
CA GLN A 103 10.00 26.12 -23.33
C GLN A 103 9.96 26.81 -21.96
N ARG A 104 11.00 26.67 -21.13
CA ARG A 104 11.04 27.23 -19.76
C ARG A 104 12.19 28.23 -19.61
N SER A 105 11.94 29.48 -20.00
CA SER A 105 12.92 30.57 -19.97
C SER A 105 13.59 30.78 -18.61
N ASN A 106 12.88 30.54 -17.50
CA ASN A 106 13.40 30.64 -16.13
C ASN A 106 14.51 29.61 -15.81
N ILE A 107 14.47 28.42 -16.42
CA ILE A 107 15.40 27.31 -16.15
C ILE A 107 16.75 27.52 -16.84
N SER A 108 16.75 28.21 -17.99
CA SER A 108 17.94 28.48 -18.80
C SER A 108 19.06 29.22 -18.05
N SER A 109 18.72 29.93 -16.98
CA SER A 109 19.67 30.69 -16.15
C SER A 109 20.47 29.81 -15.16
N ARG A 110 19.97 28.62 -14.81
CA ARG A 110 20.52 27.77 -13.74
C ARG A 110 21.05 26.44 -14.24
N TRP A 111 20.52 25.92 -15.35
CA TRP A 111 20.83 24.57 -15.83
C TRP A 111 21.17 24.56 -17.32
N THR A 112 22.19 23.79 -17.67
CA THR A 112 22.63 23.62 -19.06
C THR A 112 22.15 22.30 -19.66
N VAL A 113 22.00 22.24 -20.99
CA VAL A 113 21.60 21.02 -21.72
C VAL A 113 22.46 19.80 -21.33
N PRO A 114 23.81 19.88 -21.25
CA PRO A 114 24.64 18.72 -20.91
C PRO A 114 24.43 18.22 -19.47
N GLU A 115 24.07 19.11 -18.54
CA GLU A 115 23.79 18.73 -17.15
C GLU A 115 22.48 17.94 -17.04
N ILE A 116 21.41 18.41 -17.67
CA ILE A 116 20.12 17.69 -17.71
C ILE A 116 20.30 16.34 -18.44
N GLU A 117 21.05 16.35 -19.54
CA GLU A 117 21.39 15.14 -20.29
C GLU A 117 22.18 14.15 -19.40
N SER A 118 23.12 14.63 -18.59
CA SER A 118 23.92 13.78 -17.69
C SER A 118 23.07 13.11 -16.61
N LEU A 119 22.16 13.86 -15.97
CA LEU A 119 21.25 13.34 -14.95
C LEU A 119 20.33 12.26 -15.51
N MET A 120 19.76 12.50 -16.69
CA MET A 120 18.88 11.53 -17.36
C MET A 120 19.64 10.29 -17.86
N THR A 121 20.87 10.48 -18.32
CA THR A 121 21.72 9.36 -18.75
C THR A 121 22.10 8.48 -17.54
N LEU A 122 22.44 9.10 -16.40
CA LEU A 122 22.71 8.41 -15.13
C LEU A 122 21.48 7.64 -14.64
N TYR A 123 20.30 8.26 -14.71
CA TYR A 123 19.04 7.61 -14.34
C TYR A 123 18.78 6.36 -15.19
N CYS A 124 18.87 6.48 -16.52
CA CYS A 124 18.62 5.38 -17.45
C CYS A 124 19.60 4.22 -17.24
N LYS A 125 20.89 4.52 -17.00
CA LYS A 125 21.91 3.50 -16.70
C LYS A 125 21.65 2.77 -15.39
N ARG A 126 21.38 3.50 -14.31
CA ARG A 126 21.09 2.89 -13.00
C ARG A 126 19.81 2.05 -13.01
N ARG A 127 18.87 2.37 -13.90
CA ARG A 127 17.64 1.59 -14.11
C ARG A 127 17.83 0.43 -15.10
N ASN A 128 18.93 0.38 -15.84
CA ASN A 128 19.13 -0.51 -16.98
C ASN A 128 18.02 -0.40 -18.05
N VAL A 129 17.55 0.81 -18.34
CA VAL A 129 16.48 1.08 -19.33
C VAL A 129 16.95 2.13 -20.35
N GLY A 130 16.47 2.02 -21.59
CA GLY A 130 16.69 3.04 -22.62
C GLY A 130 15.81 4.28 -22.43
N TYR A 131 16.24 5.42 -22.97
CA TYR A 131 15.42 6.64 -22.98
C TYR A 131 14.26 6.50 -23.98
N GLU A 132 13.04 6.78 -23.53
CA GLU A 132 11.78 6.79 -24.29
C GLU A 132 11.00 8.08 -23.99
N GLN A 133 10.45 8.72 -25.03
CA GLN A 133 9.76 10.01 -24.92
C GLN A 133 8.44 9.94 -24.14
N ASP A 134 7.70 8.83 -24.23
CA ASP A 134 6.33 8.74 -23.71
C ASP A 134 6.23 8.37 -22.22
N LYS A 135 7.35 8.39 -21.49
CA LYS A 135 7.42 7.93 -20.09
C LYS A 135 7.17 9.03 -19.05
N GLY A 136 7.09 10.31 -19.44
CA GLY A 136 6.80 11.41 -18.52
C GLY A 136 7.99 11.88 -17.66
N TRP A 137 9.19 11.33 -17.90
CA TRP A 137 10.37 11.57 -17.06
C TRP A 137 10.93 12.98 -17.19
N LEU A 138 10.91 13.55 -18.40
CA LEU A 138 11.43 14.90 -18.64
C LEU A 138 10.49 15.97 -18.08
N GLU A 139 9.19 15.70 -18.05
CA GLU A 139 8.17 16.60 -17.54
C GLU A 139 8.28 16.75 -16.02
N ILE A 140 8.47 15.63 -15.31
CA ILE A 140 8.75 15.62 -13.87
C ILE A 140 10.08 16.30 -13.58
N LEU A 141 11.14 15.97 -14.33
CA LEU A 141 12.44 16.61 -14.15
C LEU A 141 12.35 18.13 -14.41
N GLY A 142 11.64 18.53 -15.46
CA GLY A 142 11.38 19.94 -15.80
C GLY A 142 10.74 20.69 -14.64
N LYS A 143 9.75 20.07 -13.98
CA LYS A 143 9.12 20.66 -12.78
C LYS A 143 10.08 20.78 -11.61
N LEU A 144 10.88 19.75 -11.35
CA LEU A 144 11.87 19.77 -10.27
C LEU A 144 13.00 20.80 -10.50
N LEU A 145 13.34 21.09 -11.76
CA LEU A 145 14.38 22.07 -12.12
C LEU A 145 13.99 23.52 -11.77
N GLU A 146 12.70 23.81 -11.55
CA GLU A 146 12.22 25.12 -11.08
C GLU A 146 12.58 25.41 -9.62
N PHE A 147 12.85 24.35 -8.84
CA PHE A 147 13.18 24.44 -7.43
C PHE A 147 14.68 24.58 -7.21
N PRO A 148 15.09 25.22 -6.10
CA PRO A 148 16.49 25.51 -5.86
C PRO A 148 17.30 24.31 -5.33
N PHE A 149 17.24 23.15 -5.97
CA PHE A 149 18.01 21.97 -5.60
C PHE A 149 19.48 22.02 -6.05
N ASP A 150 20.35 21.37 -5.28
CA ASP A 150 21.69 20.97 -5.72
C ASP A 150 21.61 19.74 -6.64
N LYS A 151 22.64 19.49 -7.46
CA LYS A 151 22.65 18.38 -8.43
C LYS A 151 22.40 17.01 -7.78
N CYS A 152 23.03 16.75 -6.64
CA CYS A 152 22.90 15.50 -5.89
C CYS A 152 21.47 15.33 -5.34
N ASN A 153 20.95 16.39 -4.69
CA ASN A 153 19.60 16.41 -4.12
C ASN A 153 18.53 16.27 -5.21
N LEU A 154 18.70 16.96 -6.34
CA LEU A 154 17.79 16.87 -7.49
C LEU A 154 17.70 15.43 -8.02
N PHE A 155 18.83 14.76 -8.24
CA PHE A 155 18.83 13.38 -8.72
C PHE A 155 18.17 12.44 -7.71
N ASN A 156 18.49 12.58 -6.42
CA ASN A 156 17.95 11.70 -5.39
C ASN A 156 16.45 11.90 -5.17
N VAL A 157 15.95 13.15 -5.26
CA VAL A 157 14.51 13.47 -5.25
C VAL A 157 13.82 12.89 -6.48
N PHE A 158 14.37 13.11 -7.67
CA PHE A 158 13.85 12.55 -8.92
C PHE A 158 13.81 11.02 -8.90
N TRP A 159 14.88 10.39 -8.39
CA TRP A 159 14.95 8.95 -8.19
C TRP A 159 13.88 8.47 -7.20
N ALA A 160 13.72 9.14 -6.06
CA ALA A 160 12.70 8.77 -5.06
C ALA A 160 11.29 8.85 -5.64
N ILE A 161 10.95 9.92 -6.36
CA ILE A 161 9.64 10.11 -7.01
C ILE A 161 9.38 9.00 -8.03
N THR A 162 10.31 8.79 -8.98
CA THR A 162 10.15 7.80 -10.05
C THR A 162 10.22 6.35 -9.56
N THR A 163 10.88 6.09 -8.43
CA THR A 163 10.92 4.74 -7.84
C THR A 163 9.70 4.46 -7.00
N LYS A 164 9.34 5.36 -6.10
CA LYS A 164 8.40 5.08 -5.02
C LYS A 164 6.97 5.46 -5.37
N TYR A 165 6.77 6.56 -6.10
CA TYR A 165 5.45 7.16 -6.29
C TYR A 165 4.87 6.96 -7.68
N ILE A 166 5.69 6.73 -8.72
CA ILE A 166 5.20 6.44 -10.06
C ILE A 166 4.85 4.96 -10.18
N PRO A 167 3.58 4.61 -10.45
CA PRO A 167 3.17 3.23 -10.61
C PRO A 167 3.81 2.61 -11.89
N ARG A 168 4.25 1.34 -11.86
CA ARG A 168 5.03 0.68 -12.95
C ARG A 168 4.36 -0.46 -13.76
N SER A 169 3.38 -1.17 -13.21
CA SER A 169 2.78 -2.37 -13.81
C SER A 169 1.50 -2.10 -14.63
N PRO A 170 1.33 -2.61 -15.85
CA PRO A 170 0.10 -2.41 -16.63
C PRO A 170 -1.19 -2.86 -15.91
N LYS A 171 -1.09 -3.80 -14.96
CA LYS A 171 -2.21 -4.26 -14.11
C LYS A 171 -2.78 -3.17 -13.18
N MET A 172 -2.11 -2.04 -13.05
CA MET A 172 -2.54 -0.92 -12.20
C MET A 172 -3.77 -0.19 -12.75
N PHE A 173 -3.97 -0.23 -14.06
CA PHE A 173 -5.18 0.32 -14.66
C PHE A 173 -6.41 -0.53 -14.31
N ASP A 174 -6.21 -1.84 -14.13
CA ASP A 174 -7.25 -2.74 -13.60
C ASP A 174 -7.55 -2.42 -12.14
N LEU A 175 -6.54 -2.06 -11.33
CA LEU A 175 -6.75 -1.59 -9.96
C LEU A 175 -7.62 -0.33 -9.92
N LEU A 176 -7.32 0.67 -10.76
CA LEU A 176 -8.14 1.89 -10.82
C LEU A 176 -9.58 1.57 -11.26
N ARG A 177 -9.75 0.68 -12.23
CA ARG A 177 -11.06 0.17 -12.64
C ARG A 177 -11.80 -0.49 -11.47
N LEU A 178 -11.14 -1.35 -10.70
CA LEU A 178 -11.74 -2.02 -9.53
C LEU A 178 -12.12 -1.01 -8.44
N LEU A 179 -11.29 0.00 -8.20
CA LEU A 179 -11.61 1.09 -7.28
C LEU A 179 -12.83 1.88 -7.76
N MET A 180 -12.91 2.21 -9.06
CA MET A 180 -14.11 2.82 -9.64
C MET A 180 -15.34 1.92 -9.48
N GLN A 181 -15.22 0.61 -9.75
CA GLN A 181 -16.33 -0.33 -9.57
C GLN A 181 -16.81 -0.41 -8.12
N TYR A 182 -15.90 -0.30 -7.15
CA TYR A 182 -16.23 -0.35 -5.73
C TYR A 182 -16.91 0.95 -5.26
N HIS A 183 -16.34 2.11 -5.60
CA HIS A 183 -16.83 3.40 -5.13
C HIS A 183 -17.99 3.96 -5.96
N ASP A 184 -18.05 3.69 -7.26
CA ASP A 184 -19.12 4.12 -8.15
C ASP A 184 -19.41 3.10 -9.27
N PRO A 185 -20.21 2.04 -8.96
CA PRO A 185 -20.55 0.99 -9.92
C PRO A 185 -21.26 1.52 -11.18
N GLN A 186 -22.04 2.60 -11.04
CA GLN A 186 -22.80 3.18 -12.14
C GLN A 186 -21.87 3.84 -13.16
N LEU A 187 -20.92 4.65 -12.68
CA LEU A 187 -19.93 5.30 -13.51
C LEU A 187 -19.01 4.30 -14.20
N CYS A 188 -18.55 3.26 -13.48
CA CYS A 188 -17.74 2.20 -14.06
C CYS A 188 -18.49 1.46 -15.19
N SER A 189 -19.74 1.06 -14.95
CA SER A 189 -20.56 0.36 -15.94
C SER A 189 -20.85 1.22 -17.18
N PHE A 190 -21.00 2.53 -16.98
CA PHE A 190 -21.20 3.48 -18.08
C PHE A 190 -19.96 3.58 -18.96
N LEU A 191 -18.77 3.79 -18.39
CA LEU A 191 -17.52 3.82 -19.15
C LEU A 191 -17.27 2.50 -19.89
N ASP A 192 -17.64 1.38 -19.28
CA ASP A 192 -17.55 0.05 -19.90
C ASP A 192 -18.47 -0.12 -21.11
N SER A 193 -19.68 0.44 -21.07
CA SER A 193 -20.61 0.43 -22.20
C SER A 193 -20.03 1.13 -23.44
N PHE A 194 -19.23 2.18 -23.23
CA PHE A 194 -18.51 2.90 -24.28
C PHE A 194 -17.14 2.30 -24.61
N LYS A 195 -16.76 1.18 -23.95
CA LYS A 195 -15.46 0.51 -24.07
C LYS A 195 -14.27 1.44 -23.81
N ILE A 196 -14.41 2.36 -22.84
CA ILE A 196 -13.34 3.27 -22.43
C ILE A 196 -12.51 2.58 -21.36
N GLN A 197 -11.23 2.33 -21.64
CA GLN A 197 -10.32 1.77 -20.63
C GLN A 197 -9.72 2.86 -19.74
N SER A 198 -9.48 2.54 -18.46
CA SER A 198 -8.84 3.46 -17.50
C SER A 198 -7.46 3.96 -17.98
N SER A 199 -6.75 3.14 -18.75
CA SER A 199 -5.45 3.49 -19.34
C SER A 199 -5.52 4.65 -20.34
N GLU A 200 -6.63 4.80 -21.07
CA GLU A 200 -6.78 5.79 -22.16
C GLU A 200 -6.75 7.25 -21.66
N PHE A 201 -7.14 7.48 -20.40
CA PHE A 201 -7.15 8.81 -19.80
C PHE A 201 -6.19 8.95 -18.61
N THR A 202 -5.96 7.91 -17.80
CA THR A 202 -5.08 8.03 -16.62
C THR A 202 -3.62 7.72 -16.87
N SER A 203 -3.24 7.07 -17.97
CA SER A 203 -1.84 6.70 -18.20
C SER A 203 -0.92 7.93 -18.23
N PHE A 204 -1.40 9.05 -18.73
CA PHE A 204 -0.59 10.28 -18.78
C PHE A 204 -0.50 10.95 -17.41
N TRP A 205 -1.59 10.94 -16.64
CA TRP A 205 -1.64 11.47 -15.27
C TRP A 205 -0.69 10.75 -14.32
N LEU A 206 -0.72 9.41 -14.33
CA LEU A 206 0.10 8.59 -13.43
C LEU A 206 1.59 8.67 -13.78
N ARG A 207 1.93 8.75 -15.07
CA ARG A 207 3.33 8.85 -15.54
C ARG A 207 3.97 10.20 -15.22
N THR A 208 3.18 11.27 -15.26
CA THR A 208 3.65 12.64 -15.01
C THR A 208 3.33 13.15 -13.61
N LEU A 209 2.67 12.34 -12.77
CA LEU A 209 2.09 12.77 -11.49
C LEU A 209 1.29 14.08 -11.62
N LEU A 210 0.51 14.17 -12.70
CA LEU A 210 -0.35 15.30 -13.07
C LEU A 210 0.37 16.64 -13.31
N CYS A 211 1.70 16.66 -13.40
CA CYS A 211 2.46 17.91 -13.53
C CYS A 211 2.28 18.64 -14.87
N VAL A 212 1.77 17.95 -15.90
CA VAL A 212 1.52 18.54 -17.23
C VAL A 212 0.07 19.04 -17.36
N ASN A 213 -0.86 18.40 -16.66
CA ASN A 213 -2.30 18.66 -16.82
C ASN A 213 -2.86 19.67 -15.81
N MET A 214 -2.05 20.10 -14.83
CA MET A 214 -2.47 21.04 -13.79
C MET A 214 -1.58 22.28 -13.77
N ASP A 215 -2.14 23.37 -13.27
CA ASP A 215 -1.37 24.58 -12.98
C ASP A 215 -0.25 24.31 -11.96
N ASP A 216 0.85 25.06 -12.09
CA ASP A 216 2.05 24.87 -11.27
C ASP A 216 1.77 24.97 -9.76
N ASP A 217 0.87 25.86 -9.34
CA ASP A 217 0.48 26.03 -7.95
C ASP A 217 -0.36 24.86 -7.42
N LEU A 218 -1.26 24.30 -8.24
CA LEU A 218 -2.08 23.15 -7.90
C LEU A 218 -1.25 21.87 -7.84
N CYS A 219 -0.33 21.70 -8.79
CA CYS A 219 0.62 20.59 -8.80
C CYS A 219 1.51 20.59 -7.55
N ASN A 220 2.02 21.77 -7.16
CA ASN A 220 2.82 21.90 -5.94
C ASN A 220 2.01 21.52 -4.69
N LEU A 221 0.75 21.96 -4.59
CA LEU A 221 -0.13 21.61 -3.47
C LEU A 221 -0.42 20.11 -3.42
N LEU A 222 -0.71 19.49 -4.57
CA LEU A 222 -0.91 18.04 -4.67
C LEU A 222 0.34 17.29 -4.20
N TRP A 223 1.52 17.68 -4.69
CA TRP A 223 2.77 17.02 -4.36
C TRP A 223 3.14 17.21 -2.89
N ASP A 224 2.91 18.39 -2.31
CA ASP A 224 3.11 18.64 -0.88
C ASP A 224 2.31 17.63 -0.04
N ARG A 225 1.00 17.49 -0.31
CA ARG A 225 0.12 16.56 0.42
C ARG A 225 0.41 15.09 0.13
N TYR A 226 0.77 14.77 -1.12
CA TYR A 226 1.06 13.41 -1.53
C TYR A 226 2.36 12.90 -0.89
N PHE A 227 3.41 13.73 -0.85
CA PHE A 227 4.67 13.37 -0.20
C PHE A 227 4.58 13.41 1.33
N GLU A 228 3.78 14.31 1.91
CA GLU A 228 3.49 14.32 3.35
C GLU A 228 2.91 12.99 3.83
N LYS A 229 2.01 12.38 3.04
CA LYS A 229 1.40 11.08 3.40
C LYS A 229 2.30 9.90 3.16
N GLY A 230 3.18 9.98 2.16
CA GLY A 230 4.16 8.93 1.92
C GLY A 230 3.62 7.62 1.35
N ASP A 231 2.31 7.53 1.04
CA ASP A 231 1.65 6.37 0.45
C ASP A 231 1.63 6.44 -1.08
N PRO A 232 2.32 5.53 -1.80
CA PRO A 232 2.28 5.44 -3.26
C PRO A 232 0.88 5.22 -3.84
N PHE A 233 -0.04 4.57 -3.12
CA PHE A 233 -1.37 4.22 -3.64
C PHE A 233 -2.35 5.40 -3.67
N LEU A 234 -2.10 6.46 -2.91
CA LEU A 234 -2.99 7.64 -2.86
C LEU A 234 -3.27 8.24 -4.24
N ILE A 235 -2.35 8.15 -5.19
CA ILE A 235 -2.53 8.66 -6.56
C ILE A 235 -3.70 7.98 -7.31
N PHE A 236 -4.03 6.73 -6.97
CA PHE A 236 -5.19 6.05 -7.54
C PHE A 236 -6.50 6.62 -6.98
N PHE A 237 -6.54 6.96 -5.70
CA PHE A 237 -7.69 7.63 -5.09
C PHE A 237 -7.86 9.06 -5.59
N VAL A 238 -6.76 9.78 -5.82
CA VAL A 238 -6.79 11.10 -6.49
C VAL A 238 -7.35 10.98 -7.90
N SER A 239 -6.90 9.97 -8.65
CA SER A 239 -7.43 9.70 -10.00
C SER A 239 -8.92 9.36 -9.97
N LEU A 240 -9.35 8.53 -9.00
CA LEU A 240 -10.76 8.19 -8.80
C LEU A 240 -11.61 9.43 -8.48
N ALA A 241 -11.16 10.26 -7.54
CA ALA A 241 -11.88 11.45 -7.10
C ALA A 241 -12.06 12.45 -8.26
N PHE A 242 -11.06 12.60 -9.13
CA PHE A 242 -11.18 13.39 -10.36
C PHE A 242 -12.25 12.86 -11.31
N VAL A 243 -12.33 11.55 -11.52
CA VAL A 243 -13.39 11.00 -12.39
C VAL A 243 -14.77 11.18 -11.74
N GLN A 244 -14.87 11.03 -10.42
CA GLN A 244 -16.11 11.21 -9.67
C GLN A 244 -16.61 12.65 -9.68
N SER A 245 -15.73 13.65 -9.64
CA SER A 245 -16.15 15.06 -9.63
C SER A 245 -16.87 15.48 -10.90
N VAL A 246 -16.65 14.77 -12.01
CA VAL A 246 -17.25 15.07 -13.32
C VAL A 246 -18.30 14.02 -13.71
N LYS A 247 -18.71 13.16 -12.78
CA LYS A 247 -19.68 12.08 -13.01
C LYS A 247 -20.96 12.58 -13.70
N ASP A 248 -21.57 13.63 -13.18
CA ASP A 248 -22.86 14.11 -13.67
C ASP A 248 -22.76 14.64 -15.11
N GLU A 249 -21.64 15.28 -15.47
CA GLU A 249 -21.37 15.70 -16.85
C GLU A 249 -21.11 14.51 -17.77
N ILE A 250 -20.38 13.49 -17.31
CA ILE A 250 -20.09 12.27 -18.08
C ILE A 250 -21.40 11.54 -18.41
N LEU A 251 -22.31 11.41 -17.46
CA LEU A 251 -23.58 10.68 -17.64
C LEU A 251 -24.55 11.36 -18.61
N LEU A 252 -24.36 12.67 -18.89
CA LEU A 252 -25.15 13.42 -19.87
C LEU A 252 -24.62 13.28 -21.30
N LEU A 253 -23.38 12.82 -21.48
CA LEU A 253 -22.73 12.70 -22.79
C LEU A 253 -23.06 11.36 -23.46
N THR A 254 -23.25 11.39 -24.77
CA THR A 254 -23.59 10.20 -25.58
C THR A 254 -22.49 9.79 -26.56
N GLU A 255 -21.45 10.60 -26.71
CA GLU A 255 -20.34 10.35 -27.65
C GLU A 255 -19.04 9.99 -26.90
N ARG A 256 -18.43 8.86 -27.29
CA ARG A 256 -17.18 8.34 -26.70
C ARG A 256 -16.06 9.37 -26.71
N ASP A 257 -15.83 10.05 -27.83
CA ASP A 257 -14.69 10.96 -27.98
C ASP A 257 -14.83 12.22 -27.12
N LYS A 258 -16.06 12.71 -26.94
CA LYS A 258 -16.34 13.84 -26.04
C LYS A 258 -16.09 13.45 -24.58
N ILE A 259 -16.49 12.24 -24.18
CA ILE A 259 -16.23 11.70 -22.84
C ILE A 259 -14.71 11.59 -22.61
N LEU A 260 -13.96 11.04 -23.58
CA LEU A 260 -12.52 10.90 -23.47
C LEU A 260 -11.78 12.24 -23.38
N ASN A 261 -12.19 13.23 -24.16
CA ASN A 261 -11.59 14.57 -24.09
C ASN A 261 -11.90 15.24 -22.76
N LEU A 262 -13.16 15.17 -22.31
CA LEU A 262 -13.55 15.69 -21.00
C LEU A 262 -12.73 15.04 -19.88
N LEU A 263 -12.60 13.70 -19.92
CA LEU A 263 -11.80 12.94 -18.97
C LEU A 263 -10.35 13.40 -18.96
N LYS A 264 -9.70 13.63 -20.11
CA LYS A 264 -8.30 14.08 -20.16
C LYS A 264 -8.09 15.50 -19.63
N ASP A 265 -9.09 16.37 -19.79
CA ASP A 265 -9.04 17.77 -19.42
C ASP A 265 -9.41 18.05 -17.96
N ILE A 266 -9.84 17.05 -17.17
CA ILE A 266 -10.28 17.22 -15.77
C ILE A 266 -9.26 18.01 -14.93
N PRO A 267 -7.97 17.63 -14.89
CA PRO A 267 -7.03 18.29 -13.98
C PRO A 267 -6.80 19.76 -14.32
N SER A 268 -7.06 20.16 -15.57
CA SER A 268 -6.87 21.55 -16.04
C SER A 268 -8.02 22.49 -15.65
N LYS A 269 -9.17 21.93 -15.28
CA LYS A 269 -10.38 22.69 -14.91
C LYS A 269 -10.54 22.87 -13.40
N MET A 270 -9.66 22.26 -12.60
CA MET A 270 -9.76 22.26 -11.15
C MET A 270 -9.36 23.60 -10.54
N THR A 271 -10.08 24.03 -9.50
CA THR A 271 -9.65 25.14 -8.65
C THR A 271 -8.87 24.66 -7.43
N ARG A 272 -8.25 25.59 -6.69
CA ARG A 272 -7.48 25.25 -5.48
C ARG A 272 -8.36 24.66 -4.39
N ASP A 273 -9.54 25.22 -4.19
CA ASP A 273 -10.47 24.80 -3.14
C ASP A 273 -11.06 23.41 -3.47
N ASP A 274 -11.42 23.17 -4.74
CA ASP A 274 -11.88 21.85 -5.20
C ASP A 274 -10.80 20.78 -4.99
N LEU A 275 -9.53 21.10 -5.28
CA LEU A 275 -8.43 20.16 -5.10
C LEU A 275 -8.19 19.84 -3.62
N THR A 276 -8.31 20.82 -2.72
CA THR A 276 -8.18 20.55 -1.28
C THR A 276 -9.28 19.64 -0.77
N ASP A 277 -10.53 19.90 -1.16
CA ASP A 277 -11.69 19.09 -0.76
C ASP A 277 -11.58 17.66 -1.30
N LEU A 278 -11.19 17.52 -2.57
CA LEU A 278 -10.95 16.21 -3.19
C LEU A 278 -9.82 15.46 -2.50
N LEU A 279 -8.73 16.14 -2.12
CA LEU A 279 -7.64 15.49 -1.41
C LEU A 279 -8.07 15.01 -0.03
N GLU A 280 -8.91 15.75 0.69
CA GLU A 280 -9.50 15.28 1.95
C GLU A 280 -10.37 14.05 1.74
N ILE A 281 -11.21 14.05 0.71
CA ILE A 281 -12.01 12.88 0.30
C ILE A 281 -11.11 11.69 -0.06
N CYS A 282 -10.02 11.92 -0.79
CA CYS A 282 -9.04 10.88 -1.14
C CYS A 282 -8.39 10.27 0.10
N LEU A 283 -8.04 11.11 1.09
CA LEU A 283 -7.46 10.64 2.34
C LEU A 283 -8.47 9.84 3.16
N ILE A 284 -9.74 10.24 3.13
CA ILE A 284 -10.83 9.46 3.73
C ILE A 284 -10.98 8.11 3.00
N HIS A 285 -10.94 8.09 1.67
CA HIS A 285 -11.05 6.83 0.91
C HIS A 285 -9.83 5.92 1.04
N ALA A 286 -8.63 6.50 1.19
CA ALA A 286 -7.38 5.76 1.34
C ALA A 286 -7.19 5.16 2.74
N ASN A 287 -7.70 5.83 3.80
CA ASN A 287 -7.49 5.46 5.20
C ASN A 287 -8.79 5.11 5.95
N HIS A 288 -9.56 4.15 5.46
CA HIS A 288 -10.67 3.52 6.19
C HIS A 288 -11.98 4.33 6.21
N GLY A 289 -13.05 3.70 6.70
CA GLY A 289 -14.43 4.19 6.58
C GLY A 289 -14.58 5.65 7.02
N ASN A 290 -15.34 6.42 6.24
CA ASN A 290 -15.65 7.83 6.52
C ASN A 290 -16.05 8.03 8.01
N GLN A 291 -15.56 9.08 8.68
CA GLN A 291 -15.89 9.36 10.09
C GLN A 291 -17.40 9.41 10.33
N SER A 292 -18.17 9.86 9.33
CA SER A 292 -19.63 9.79 9.33
C SER A 292 -20.15 8.35 9.41
N VAL A 293 -19.54 7.41 8.67
CA VAL A 293 -19.86 5.98 8.69
C VAL A 293 -19.46 5.35 10.02
N ILE A 294 -18.30 5.69 10.58
CA ILE A 294 -17.89 5.22 11.92
C ILE A 294 -18.89 5.68 12.98
N ASN A 295 -19.28 6.95 12.96
CA ASN A 295 -20.27 7.51 13.89
C ASN A 295 -21.64 6.85 13.72
N TYR A 296 -22.07 6.65 12.47
CA TYR A 296 -23.31 5.94 12.14
C TYR A 296 -23.29 4.49 12.64
N LEU A 297 -22.21 3.74 12.37
CA LEU A 297 -22.06 2.36 12.82
C LEU A 297 -21.99 2.25 14.34
N THR A 298 -21.36 3.22 15.01
CA THR A 298 -21.35 3.31 16.47
C THR A 298 -22.76 3.54 17.02
N ASP A 299 -23.52 4.45 16.42
CA ASP A 299 -24.92 4.70 16.80
C ASP A 299 -25.82 3.47 16.54
N GLN A 300 -25.64 2.79 15.40
CA GLN A 300 -26.37 1.56 15.09
C GLN A 300 -26.00 0.41 16.02
N LEU A 301 -24.72 0.28 16.40
CA LEU A 301 -24.26 -0.73 17.35
C LEU A 301 -24.89 -0.51 18.73
N ASN A 302 -24.96 0.75 19.18
CA ASN A 302 -25.64 1.12 20.43
C ASN A 302 -27.15 0.82 20.41
N LYS A 303 -27.80 0.99 19.25
CA LYS A 303 -29.23 0.72 19.06
C LYS A 303 -29.54 -0.74 18.78
N ALA A 304 -28.53 -1.59 18.57
CA ALA A 304 -28.74 -2.96 18.12
C ALA A 304 -29.37 -3.84 19.21
N THR A 305 -30.52 -4.44 18.87
CA THR A 305 -31.29 -5.32 19.76
C THR A 305 -30.97 -6.79 19.55
N THR A 306 -30.59 -7.20 18.34
CA THR A 306 -30.31 -8.59 17.99
C THR A 306 -28.82 -8.88 17.95
N SER A 307 -28.43 -10.10 18.36
CA SER A 307 -27.04 -10.55 18.37
C SER A 307 -26.40 -10.55 16.97
N ALA A 308 -27.18 -10.85 15.93
CA ALA A 308 -26.71 -10.81 14.54
C ALA A 308 -26.38 -9.38 14.07
N VAL A 309 -27.25 -8.40 14.39
CA VAL A 309 -26.99 -6.99 14.06
C VAL A 309 -25.83 -6.44 14.89
N ARG A 310 -25.68 -6.84 16.16
CA ARG A 310 -24.49 -6.49 16.96
C ARG A 310 -23.21 -7.07 16.39
N HIS A 311 -23.21 -8.34 15.99
CA HIS A 311 -22.06 -8.98 15.35
C HIS A 311 -21.66 -8.25 14.06
N GLY A 312 -22.64 -8.00 13.17
CA GLY A 312 -22.43 -7.23 11.95
C GLY A 312 -21.98 -5.79 12.22
N GLY A 313 -22.52 -5.14 13.25
CA GLY A 313 -22.12 -3.81 13.69
C GLY A 313 -20.69 -3.76 14.21
N CYS A 314 -20.27 -4.75 15.02
CA CYS A 314 -18.89 -4.86 15.51
C CYS A 314 -17.92 -5.06 14.34
N LEU A 315 -18.19 -6.00 13.44
CA LEU A 315 -17.33 -6.26 12.27
C LEU A 315 -17.29 -5.06 11.32
N GLY A 316 -18.45 -4.45 11.03
CA GLY A 316 -18.54 -3.27 10.19
C GLY A 316 -17.78 -2.08 10.79
N LEU A 317 -17.91 -1.85 12.10
CA LEU A 317 -17.16 -0.83 12.82
C LEU A 317 -15.66 -1.13 12.82
N GLY A 318 -15.26 -2.39 13.04
CA GLY A 318 -13.86 -2.83 13.00
C GLY A 318 -13.22 -2.66 11.61
N LEU A 319 -13.97 -2.91 10.52
CA LEU A 319 -13.51 -2.66 9.16
C LEU A 319 -13.45 -1.17 8.84
N ALA A 320 -14.47 -0.41 9.24
CA ALA A 320 -14.51 1.03 9.04
C ALA A 320 -13.41 1.74 9.85
N ALA A 321 -13.05 1.21 11.01
CA ALA A 321 -12.03 1.78 11.90
C ALA A 321 -10.71 0.99 11.90
N LEU A 322 -10.49 0.13 10.89
CA LEU A 322 -9.26 -0.66 10.72
C LEU A 322 -8.05 0.28 10.82
N GLY A 323 -7.01 -0.08 11.56
CA GLY A 323 -5.77 0.71 11.64
C GLY A 323 -5.87 2.15 12.21
N THR A 324 -7.06 2.61 12.62
CA THR A 324 -7.25 3.98 13.16
C THR A 324 -6.57 4.20 14.50
N ARG A 325 -6.25 3.11 15.22
CA ARG A 325 -5.66 3.14 16.57
C ARG A 325 -6.48 3.95 17.59
N SER A 326 -7.78 4.11 17.33
CA SER A 326 -8.67 4.87 18.20
C SER A 326 -9.02 4.08 19.45
N VAL A 327 -8.53 4.55 20.59
CA VAL A 327 -8.82 3.96 21.91
C VAL A 327 -10.31 3.99 22.21
N LYS A 328 -11.03 5.04 21.79
CA LYS A 328 -12.48 5.16 22.03
C LYS A 328 -13.29 4.04 21.37
N ILE A 329 -12.95 3.71 20.13
CA ILE A 329 -13.64 2.64 19.37
C ILE A 329 -13.28 1.28 19.96
N TYR A 330 -12.00 1.10 20.35
CA TYR A 330 -11.55 -0.11 21.05
C TYR A 330 -12.30 -0.32 22.37
N GLU A 331 -12.40 0.71 23.21
CA GLU A 331 -13.13 0.65 24.49
C GLU A 331 -14.61 0.31 24.29
N HIS A 332 -15.23 0.88 23.25
CA HIS A 332 -16.63 0.59 22.94
C HIS A 332 -16.82 -0.87 22.47
N LEU A 333 -15.94 -1.39 21.61
CA LEU A 333 -15.96 -2.79 21.19
C LEU A 333 -15.68 -3.74 22.36
N ARG A 334 -14.80 -3.35 23.28
CA ARG A 334 -14.53 -4.07 24.52
C ARG A 334 -15.77 -4.11 25.43
N GLU A 335 -16.48 -3.01 25.57
CA GLU A 335 -17.76 -3.00 26.30
C GLU A 335 -18.75 -3.99 25.66
N CYS A 336 -18.84 -4.06 24.32
CA CYS A 336 -19.65 -5.07 23.64
C CYS A 336 -19.18 -6.51 23.89
N LEU A 337 -17.87 -6.74 24.07
CA LEU A 337 -17.29 -8.04 24.39
C LEU A 337 -17.65 -8.52 25.81
N TYR A 338 -17.72 -7.60 26.78
CA TYR A 338 -18.03 -7.92 28.18
C TYR A 338 -19.52 -7.84 28.51
N SER A 339 -20.27 -6.95 27.86
CA SER A 339 -21.60 -6.53 28.35
C SER A 339 -22.69 -7.58 28.20
N GLN A 340 -22.49 -8.65 27.43
CA GLN A 340 -23.51 -9.67 27.18
C GLN A 340 -22.81 -11.00 26.93
N ASN A 341 -23.12 -12.07 27.68
CA ASN A 341 -22.66 -13.45 27.45
C ASN A 341 -23.26 -14.05 26.14
N GLU A 342 -23.31 -13.25 25.08
CA GLU A 342 -23.73 -13.63 23.74
C GLU A 342 -22.49 -14.01 22.93
N ALA A 343 -22.28 -15.32 22.77
CA ALA A 343 -21.10 -15.86 22.10
C ALA A 343 -20.89 -15.36 20.66
N VAL A 344 -21.95 -14.94 19.96
CA VAL A 344 -21.88 -14.50 18.54
C VAL A 344 -21.38 -13.06 18.42
N SER A 345 -21.93 -12.13 19.19
CA SER A 345 -21.48 -10.73 19.17
C SER A 345 -20.05 -10.62 19.71
N GLY A 346 -19.70 -11.39 20.75
CA GLY A 346 -18.34 -11.43 21.30
C GLY A 346 -17.27 -11.91 20.32
N GLU A 347 -17.59 -12.84 19.41
CA GLU A 347 -16.67 -13.25 18.33
C GLU A 347 -16.36 -12.08 17.39
N GLY A 348 -17.41 -11.34 16.98
CA GLY A 348 -17.26 -10.18 16.10
C GLY A 348 -16.51 -9.02 16.77
N ALA A 349 -16.80 -8.78 18.05
CA ALA A 349 -16.11 -7.76 18.85
C ALA A 349 -14.62 -8.07 19.00
N GLY A 350 -14.25 -9.32 19.31
CA GLY A 350 -12.85 -9.73 19.44
C GLY A 350 -12.05 -9.54 18.15
N ILE A 351 -12.63 -9.88 17.00
CA ILE A 351 -12.01 -9.62 15.68
C ILE A 351 -11.87 -8.11 15.44
N ALA A 352 -12.96 -7.37 15.65
CA ALA A 352 -13.00 -5.92 15.42
C ALA A 352 -11.98 -5.15 16.26
N MET A 353 -11.80 -5.51 17.53
CA MET A 353 -10.80 -4.90 18.40
C MET A 353 -9.38 -5.04 17.84
N GLY A 354 -9.06 -6.22 17.27
CA GLY A 354 -7.79 -6.45 16.60
C GLY A 354 -7.64 -5.67 15.29
N LEU A 355 -8.72 -5.52 14.51
CA LEU A 355 -8.71 -4.71 13.28
C LEU A 355 -8.43 -3.22 13.60
N VAL A 356 -9.09 -2.65 14.62
CA VAL A 356 -8.87 -1.24 15.01
C VAL A 356 -7.42 -0.96 15.40
N LEU A 357 -6.79 -1.92 16.07
CA LEU A 357 -5.41 -1.83 16.57
C LEU A 357 -4.39 -2.57 15.69
N ALA A 358 -4.73 -2.88 14.44
CA ALA A 358 -3.87 -3.67 13.56
C ALA A 358 -2.47 -3.05 13.41
N GLY A 359 -1.42 -3.87 13.58
CA GLY A 359 -0.02 -3.46 13.46
C GLY A 359 0.45 -2.41 14.48
N SER A 360 -0.26 -2.24 15.60
CA SER A 360 0.15 -1.32 16.67
C SER A 360 0.84 -1.99 17.86
N MET A 361 0.62 -3.31 18.06
CA MET A 361 1.00 -4.08 19.25
C MET A 361 0.88 -3.29 20.56
N ASN A 362 -0.31 -2.75 20.82
CA ASN A 362 -0.59 -2.13 22.11
C ASN A 362 -0.58 -3.21 23.22
N GLN A 363 0.38 -3.10 24.14
CA GLN A 363 0.58 -4.04 25.25
C GLN A 363 -0.69 -4.21 26.10
N SER A 364 -1.40 -3.11 26.38
CA SER A 364 -2.62 -3.14 27.19
C SER A 364 -3.70 -3.99 26.53
N ALA A 365 -3.91 -3.79 25.22
CA ALA A 365 -4.88 -4.55 24.45
C ALA A 365 -4.50 -6.03 24.33
N PHE A 366 -3.21 -6.33 24.16
CA PHE A 366 -2.71 -7.70 24.13
C PHE A 366 -2.95 -8.42 25.46
N ASP A 367 -2.56 -7.82 26.59
CA ASP A 367 -2.70 -8.43 27.91
C ASP A 367 -4.19 -8.62 28.28
N GLU A 368 -5.04 -7.66 27.94
CA GLU A 368 -6.48 -7.71 28.17
C GLU A 368 -7.16 -8.82 27.33
N MET A 369 -6.93 -8.85 26.01
CA MET A 369 -7.49 -9.89 25.14
C MET A 369 -6.99 -11.28 25.55
N ARG A 370 -5.70 -11.42 25.90
CA ARG A 370 -5.11 -12.68 26.36
C ARG A 370 -5.75 -13.16 27.65
N SER A 371 -5.93 -12.29 28.64
CA SER A 371 -6.60 -12.67 29.90
C SER A 371 -7.99 -13.19 29.62
N TYR A 372 -8.75 -12.48 28.78
CA TYR A 372 -10.14 -12.82 28.52
C TYR A 372 -10.32 -14.13 27.73
N ILE A 373 -9.33 -14.55 26.93
CA ILE A 373 -9.34 -15.89 26.29
C ILE A 373 -9.39 -17.00 27.35
N LEU A 374 -8.65 -16.86 28.46
CA LEU A 374 -8.60 -17.85 29.54
C LEU A 374 -9.85 -17.81 30.42
N ASP A 375 -10.45 -16.63 30.58
CA ASP A 375 -11.61 -16.44 31.45
C ASP A 375 -12.93 -16.92 30.79
N THR A 376 -13.04 -16.81 29.47
CA THR A 376 -14.28 -17.10 28.75
C THR A 376 -14.49 -18.60 28.51
N GLN A 377 -15.73 -19.05 28.68
CA GLN A 377 -16.18 -20.42 28.39
C GLN A 377 -16.72 -20.60 26.96
N HIS A 378 -16.73 -19.53 26.16
CA HIS A 378 -17.32 -19.54 24.82
C HIS A 378 -16.25 -19.66 23.72
N ASP A 379 -16.15 -20.82 23.08
CA ASP A 379 -15.20 -21.08 21.98
C ASP A 379 -15.30 -20.07 20.82
N LYS A 380 -16.48 -19.49 20.57
CA LYS A 380 -16.68 -18.43 19.58
C LYS A 380 -15.90 -17.17 19.94
N ILE A 381 -15.97 -16.75 21.20
CA ILE A 381 -15.27 -15.57 21.70
C ILE A 381 -13.76 -15.81 21.67
N GLN A 382 -13.31 -16.99 22.12
CA GLN A 382 -11.91 -17.39 22.06
C GLN A 382 -11.35 -17.32 20.62
N ARG A 383 -12.11 -17.81 19.63
CA ARG A 383 -11.73 -17.75 18.20
C ARG A 383 -11.66 -16.31 17.66
N GLY A 384 -12.61 -15.46 18.07
CA GLY A 384 -12.61 -14.05 17.71
C GLY A 384 -11.38 -13.33 18.25
N LEU A 385 -11.09 -13.50 19.54
CA LEU A 385 -9.91 -12.93 20.21
C LEU A 385 -8.60 -13.47 19.67
N ARG A 386 -8.50 -14.77 19.37
CA ARG A 386 -7.32 -15.36 18.71
C ARG A 386 -6.98 -14.60 17.43
N THR A 387 -7.98 -14.35 16.60
CA THR A 387 -7.82 -13.64 15.33
C THR A 387 -7.51 -12.16 15.57
N GLY A 388 -8.18 -11.54 16.54
CA GLY A 388 -7.92 -10.15 16.93
C GLY A 388 -6.49 -9.92 17.42
N ILE A 389 -5.99 -10.77 18.32
CA ILE A 389 -4.61 -10.75 18.82
C ILE A 389 -3.61 -10.95 17.68
N ALA A 390 -3.88 -11.86 16.73
CA ALA A 390 -3.02 -12.04 15.57
C ALA A 390 -2.91 -10.77 14.71
N MET A 391 -4.02 -10.03 14.53
CA MET A 391 -4.03 -8.77 13.77
C MET A 391 -3.21 -7.66 14.44
N LEU A 392 -3.08 -7.66 15.77
CA LEU A 392 -2.24 -6.69 16.48
C LEU A 392 -0.78 -6.75 16.00
N ALA A 393 -0.28 -7.95 15.69
CA ALA A 393 1.10 -8.21 15.28
C ALA A 393 1.34 -8.07 13.77
N TYR A 394 0.32 -7.68 12.98
CA TYR A 394 0.42 -7.59 11.54
C TYR A 394 1.63 -6.76 11.09
N GLY A 395 2.49 -7.35 10.26
CA GLY A 395 3.64 -6.67 9.65
C GLY A 395 4.81 -6.33 10.59
N MET A 396 4.84 -6.89 11.81
CA MET A 396 5.88 -6.57 12.80
C MET A 396 7.14 -7.44 12.72
N LEU A 397 7.12 -8.55 11.99
CA LEU A 397 8.25 -9.48 11.84
C LEU A 397 8.84 -9.86 13.22
N GLU A 398 10.17 -9.82 13.35
CA GLU A 398 10.92 -10.19 14.56
C GLU A 398 10.50 -9.41 15.81
N LYS A 399 9.95 -8.20 15.67
CA LYS A 399 9.50 -7.43 16.83
C LYS A 399 8.37 -8.16 17.57
N ALA A 400 7.57 -8.98 16.90
CA ALA A 400 6.47 -9.71 17.52
C ALA A 400 6.93 -10.89 18.42
N GLU A 401 8.20 -11.28 18.35
CA GLU A 401 8.72 -12.51 18.98
C GLU A 401 8.48 -12.59 20.51
N PRO A 402 8.70 -11.54 21.31
CA PRO A 402 8.46 -11.60 22.75
C PRO A 402 7.02 -11.97 23.11
N TRP A 403 6.06 -11.50 22.31
CA TRP A 403 4.64 -11.79 22.51
C TRP A 403 4.26 -13.20 22.06
N ILE A 404 4.90 -13.69 21.00
CA ILE A 404 4.74 -15.06 20.51
C ILE A 404 5.26 -16.04 21.57
N GLU A 405 6.44 -15.82 22.14
CA GLU A 405 7.02 -16.64 23.21
C GLU A 405 6.11 -16.72 24.44
N ILE A 406 5.51 -15.60 24.84
CA ILE A 406 4.53 -15.58 25.94
C ILE A 406 3.35 -16.50 25.64
N LEU A 407 2.81 -16.50 24.43
CA LEU A 407 1.69 -17.37 24.05
C LEU A 407 2.11 -18.85 23.96
N GLU A 408 3.33 -19.14 23.52
CA GLU A 408 3.86 -20.50 23.43
C GLU A 408 4.15 -21.13 24.79
N SER A 409 4.41 -20.31 25.82
CA SER A 409 4.63 -20.78 27.20
C SER A 409 3.42 -21.52 27.80
N PHE A 410 2.21 -21.30 27.26
CA PHE A 410 0.99 -21.99 27.66
C PHE A 410 0.90 -23.39 27.03
N HIS A 411 1.73 -24.31 27.49
CA HIS A 411 1.84 -25.67 26.93
C HIS A 411 0.56 -26.52 27.02
N SER A 412 -0.29 -26.30 28.03
CA SER A 412 -1.53 -27.06 28.21
C SER A 412 -2.65 -26.58 27.27
N GLU A 413 -2.74 -25.27 27.06
CA GLU A 413 -3.88 -24.64 26.38
C GLU A 413 -3.71 -24.63 24.86
N SER A 414 -4.51 -25.45 24.16
CA SER A 414 -4.43 -25.54 22.70
C SER A 414 -4.77 -24.22 22.01
N ILE A 415 -5.73 -23.46 22.55
CA ILE A 415 -6.16 -22.17 21.98
C ILE A 415 -5.03 -21.13 21.99
N MET A 416 -4.22 -21.07 23.06
CA MET A 416 -3.10 -20.13 23.14
C MET A 416 -2.01 -20.46 22.13
N ARG A 417 -1.72 -21.76 21.95
CA ARG A 417 -0.79 -22.21 20.90
C ARG A 417 -1.32 -21.90 19.50
N GLN A 418 -2.65 -22.01 19.26
CA GLN A 418 -3.25 -21.55 18.01
C GLN A 418 -3.09 -20.04 17.82
N THR A 419 -3.27 -19.24 18.89
CA THR A 419 -3.05 -17.79 18.85
C THR A 419 -1.61 -17.44 18.50
N ALA A 420 -0.62 -18.14 19.10
CA ALA A 420 0.79 -17.96 18.76
C ALA A 420 1.05 -18.22 17.26
N VAL A 421 0.51 -19.31 16.73
CA VAL A 421 0.64 -19.66 15.31
C VAL A 421 -0.01 -18.63 14.39
N CYS A 422 -1.22 -18.17 14.72
CA CYS A 422 -1.89 -17.11 13.96
C CYS A 422 -1.11 -15.78 14.04
N MET A 423 -0.51 -15.47 15.19
CA MET A 423 0.33 -14.29 15.37
C MET A 423 1.60 -14.38 14.50
N ILE A 424 2.27 -15.54 14.46
CA ILE A 424 3.38 -15.79 13.53
C ILE A 424 2.95 -15.56 12.08
N ALA A 425 1.78 -16.09 11.69
CA ALA A 425 1.25 -15.95 10.33
C ALA A 425 1.08 -14.48 9.91
N MET A 426 0.53 -13.64 10.79
CA MET A 426 0.28 -12.23 10.52
C MET A 426 1.55 -11.36 10.65
N ALA A 427 2.43 -11.67 11.60
CA ALA A 427 3.68 -10.94 11.79
C ALA A 427 4.65 -11.11 10.63
N TYR A 428 4.73 -12.33 10.09
CA TYR A 428 5.64 -12.71 9.00
C TYR A 428 4.95 -12.84 7.63
N ALA A 429 3.74 -12.30 7.49
CA ALA A 429 2.97 -12.36 6.25
C ALA A 429 3.79 -11.79 5.06
N GLY A 430 3.98 -12.60 4.02
CA GLY A 430 4.70 -12.22 2.80
C GLY A 430 6.22 -12.08 2.94
N SER A 431 6.80 -12.34 4.12
CA SER A 431 8.24 -12.17 4.36
C SER A 431 9.11 -13.22 3.67
N GLY A 432 8.59 -14.43 3.42
CA GLY A 432 9.36 -15.52 2.82
C GLY A 432 10.47 -16.09 3.73
N ASN A 433 10.47 -15.80 5.04
CA ASN A 433 11.54 -16.23 5.93
C ASN A 433 11.54 -17.76 6.14
N ALA A 434 12.63 -18.42 5.72
CA ALA A 434 12.79 -19.87 5.78
C ALA A 434 12.81 -20.42 7.22
N GLU A 435 13.35 -19.66 8.20
CA GLU A 435 13.41 -20.14 9.59
C GLU A 435 12.02 -20.17 10.23
N VAL A 436 11.16 -19.21 9.89
CA VAL A 436 9.77 -19.19 10.33
C VAL A 436 8.98 -20.35 9.71
N VAL A 437 9.20 -20.64 8.42
CA VAL A 437 8.59 -21.79 7.75
C VAL A 437 9.03 -23.10 8.40
N LYS A 438 10.31 -23.24 8.72
CA LYS A 438 10.85 -24.42 9.43
C LYS A 438 10.21 -24.57 10.81
N ARG A 439 10.12 -23.51 11.61
CA ARG A 439 9.43 -23.50 12.91
C ARG A 439 7.95 -23.90 12.80
N LEU A 440 7.26 -23.43 11.76
CA LEU A 440 5.87 -23.83 11.50
C LEU A 440 5.75 -25.31 11.12
N LEU A 441 6.65 -25.84 10.31
CA LEU A 441 6.70 -27.27 9.97
C LEU A 441 6.99 -28.15 11.20
N GLU A 442 7.87 -27.71 12.09
CA GLU A 442 8.11 -28.37 13.37
C GLU A 442 6.83 -28.45 14.21
N LYS A 443 6.03 -27.38 14.25
CA LYS A 443 4.71 -27.38 14.93
C LYS A 443 3.71 -28.32 14.25
N VAL A 444 3.69 -28.40 12.92
CA VAL A 444 2.83 -29.34 12.18
C VAL A 444 3.19 -30.79 12.56
N ALA A 445 4.47 -31.10 12.71
CA ALA A 445 4.92 -32.43 13.08
C ALA A 445 4.64 -32.74 14.57
N ALA A 446 5.00 -31.84 15.48
CA ALA A 446 5.14 -32.13 16.90
C ALA A 446 3.93 -31.80 17.79
N ASP A 447 3.05 -30.85 17.44
CA ASP A 447 1.96 -30.42 18.34
C ASP A 447 0.94 -31.56 18.57
N PRO A 448 0.41 -31.76 19.78
CA PRO A 448 -0.61 -32.78 20.02
C PRO A 448 -1.98 -32.43 19.41
N SER A 449 -2.29 -31.14 19.17
CA SER A 449 -3.61 -30.70 18.71
C SER A 449 -3.70 -30.63 17.19
N SER A 450 -4.67 -31.34 16.61
CA SER A 450 -4.98 -31.27 15.17
C SER A 450 -5.36 -29.86 14.70
N ASP A 451 -5.98 -29.04 15.55
CA ASP A 451 -6.30 -27.65 15.22
C ASP A 451 -5.03 -26.79 15.11
N VAL A 452 -4.08 -26.94 16.04
CA VAL A 452 -2.80 -26.23 15.97
C VAL A 452 -2.04 -26.63 14.69
N LYS A 453 -2.01 -27.92 14.35
CA LYS A 453 -1.41 -28.41 13.09
C LYS A 453 -2.06 -27.79 11.86
N ARG A 454 -3.39 -27.67 11.85
CA ARG A 454 -4.14 -27.01 10.77
C ARG A 454 -3.73 -25.55 10.64
N PHE A 455 -3.74 -24.79 11.74
CA PHE A 455 -3.35 -23.38 11.72
C PHE A 455 -1.89 -23.18 11.34
N ALA A 456 -0.99 -24.07 11.77
CA ALA A 456 0.43 -24.00 11.42
C ALA A 456 0.65 -24.23 9.92
N THR A 457 -0.11 -25.15 9.34
CA THR A 457 -0.09 -25.38 7.90
C THR A 457 -0.64 -24.16 7.13
N ILE A 458 -1.76 -23.58 7.58
CA ILE A 458 -2.32 -22.35 6.98
C ILE A 458 -1.34 -21.18 7.08
N ALA A 459 -0.64 -21.05 8.21
CA ALA A 459 0.34 -19.99 8.45
C ALA A 459 1.49 -20.00 7.44
N ILE A 460 1.92 -21.19 6.98
CA ILE A 460 2.94 -21.32 5.91
C ILE A 460 2.48 -20.57 4.65
N GLY A 461 1.18 -20.65 4.30
CA GLY A 461 0.62 -19.93 3.16
C GLY A 461 0.68 -18.41 3.31
N PHE A 462 0.45 -17.89 4.52
CA PHE A 462 0.60 -16.44 4.77
C PHE A 462 2.06 -16.00 4.69
N VAL A 463 2.99 -16.73 5.30
CA VAL A 463 4.43 -16.41 5.30
C VAL A 463 5.00 -16.45 3.88
N LEU A 464 4.58 -17.45 3.08
CA LEU A 464 5.03 -17.65 1.70
C LEU A 464 4.11 -16.99 0.65
N SER A 465 3.19 -16.11 1.06
CA SER A 465 2.30 -15.42 0.11
C SER A 465 3.05 -14.56 -0.92
N GLY A 466 4.27 -14.10 -0.60
CA GLY A 466 5.15 -13.39 -1.53
C GLY A 466 5.88 -14.30 -2.53
N ASN A 467 5.96 -15.62 -2.27
CA ASN A 467 6.66 -16.57 -3.13
C ASN A 467 5.85 -17.89 -3.29
N PRO A 468 4.88 -17.92 -4.22
CA PRO A 468 3.96 -19.04 -4.39
C PRO A 468 4.63 -20.36 -4.83
N GLU A 469 5.74 -20.31 -5.56
CA GLU A 469 6.46 -21.52 -6.02
C GLU A 469 7.05 -22.28 -4.84
N LEU A 470 7.65 -21.55 -3.89
CA LEU A 470 8.20 -22.12 -2.67
C LEU A 470 7.08 -22.72 -1.79
N CYS A 471 5.92 -22.06 -1.72
CA CYS A 471 4.75 -22.59 -1.02
C CYS A 471 4.29 -23.92 -1.62
N LEU A 472 4.26 -24.05 -2.94
CA LEU A 472 3.87 -25.27 -3.64
C LEU A 472 4.82 -26.44 -3.33
N SER A 473 6.13 -26.18 -3.29
CA SER A 473 7.13 -27.18 -2.92
C SER A 473 6.94 -27.69 -1.48
N HIS A 474 6.77 -26.79 -0.51
CA HIS A 474 6.58 -27.16 0.90
C HIS A 474 5.24 -27.83 1.18
N THR A 475 4.16 -27.38 0.54
CA THR A 475 2.82 -27.95 0.74
C THR A 475 2.64 -29.29 0.02
N GLY A 476 3.44 -29.60 -1.00
CA GLY A 476 3.40 -30.86 -1.74
C GLY A 476 3.45 -32.10 -0.84
N MET A 477 4.39 -32.13 0.12
CA MET A 477 4.50 -33.23 1.09
C MET A 477 3.33 -33.25 2.11
N LEU A 478 2.74 -32.10 2.41
CA LEU A 478 1.65 -31.98 3.38
C LEU A 478 0.30 -32.46 2.82
N PHE A 479 0.11 -32.43 1.49
CA PHE A 479 -1.07 -32.99 0.83
C PHE A 479 -1.17 -34.51 0.95
N GLU A 480 -0.05 -35.21 1.04
CA GLU A 480 0.02 -36.66 1.18
C GLU A 480 -0.03 -37.12 2.65
N HIS A 481 -0.17 -36.18 3.58
CA HIS A 481 -0.16 -36.48 5.00
C HIS A 481 -1.43 -37.23 5.46
N PHE A 482 -1.29 -38.19 6.39
CA PHE A 482 -2.39 -39.03 6.89
C PHE A 482 -3.48 -38.27 7.63
N ASN A 483 -3.14 -37.18 8.34
CA ASN A 483 -4.10 -36.35 9.08
C ASN A 483 -4.87 -35.39 8.15
N GLY A 484 -6.21 -35.51 8.12
CA GLY A 484 -7.10 -34.66 7.31
C GLY A 484 -7.01 -33.16 7.62
N HIS A 485 -6.75 -32.78 8.88
CA HIS A 485 -6.57 -31.36 9.26
C HIS A 485 -5.35 -30.71 8.60
N ILE A 486 -4.28 -31.48 8.39
CA ILE A 486 -3.08 -31.00 7.70
C ILE A 486 -3.34 -30.87 6.21
N ARG A 487 -4.01 -31.86 5.59
CA ARG A 487 -4.41 -31.79 4.17
C ARG A 487 -5.31 -30.58 3.89
N TYR A 488 -6.28 -30.33 4.77
CA TYR A 488 -7.13 -29.15 4.70
C TYR A 488 -6.34 -27.84 4.86
N GLY A 489 -5.42 -27.80 5.83
CA GLY A 489 -4.54 -26.65 6.03
C GLY A 489 -3.66 -26.37 4.80
N ALA A 490 -3.14 -27.43 4.15
CA ALA A 490 -2.30 -27.33 2.95
C ALA A 490 -3.10 -26.77 1.76
N ALA A 491 -4.35 -27.20 1.60
CA ALA A 491 -5.25 -26.68 0.57
C ALA A 491 -5.49 -25.16 0.73
N ILE A 492 -5.74 -24.71 1.96
CA ILE A 492 -5.91 -23.29 2.27
C ILE A 492 -4.60 -22.52 2.07
N ALA A 493 -3.47 -23.05 2.54
CA ALA A 493 -2.16 -22.41 2.39
C ALA A 493 -1.81 -22.14 0.92
N LEU A 494 -2.06 -23.13 0.07
CA LEU A 494 -1.88 -23.03 -1.37
C LEU A 494 -2.87 -22.03 -1.99
N GLY A 495 -4.12 -22.02 -1.53
CA GLY A 495 -5.13 -21.03 -1.97
C GLY A 495 -4.74 -19.58 -1.62
N ILE A 496 -4.16 -19.36 -0.44
CA ILE A 496 -3.68 -18.05 0.00
C ILE A 496 -2.45 -17.63 -0.83
N ALA A 497 -1.43 -18.49 -0.93
CA ALA A 497 -0.19 -18.13 -1.61
C ALA A 497 -0.36 -17.99 -3.13
N CYS A 498 -1.20 -18.82 -3.75
CA CYS A 498 -1.45 -18.77 -5.19
C CYS A 498 -2.61 -17.83 -5.58
N ALA A 499 -3.18 -17.05 -4.66
CA ALA A 499 -4.26 -16.12 -4.96
C ALA A 499 -3.86 -15.14 -6.08
N GLY A 500 -4.68 -15.05 -7.14
CA GLY A 500 -4.44 -14.15 -8.28
C GLY A 500 -3.33 -14.56 -9.26
N SER A 501 -2.63 -15.69 -9.02
CA SER A 501 -1.53 -16.18 -9.89
C SER A 501 -2.01 -17.03 -11.08
N GLY A 502 -3.05 -17.85 -10.89
CA GLY A 502 -3.53 -18.79 -11.90
C GLY A 502 -2.61 -19.99 -12.16
N TYR A 503 -1.75 -20.38 -11.22
CA TYR A 503 -0.84 -21.52 -11.38
C TYR A 503 -1.58 -22.84 -11.64
N LYS A 504 -1.32 -23.44 -12.81
CA LYS A 504 -1.93 -24.72 -13.21
C LYS A 504 -1.54 -25.88 -12.29
N GLU A 505 -0.30 -25.89 -11.81
CA GLU A 505 0.18 -26.94 -10.91
C GLU A 505 -0.56 -26.90 -9.57
N SER A 506 -0.81 -25.71 -9.03
CA SER A 506 -1.62 -25.51 -7.82
C SER A 506 -3.04 -26.08 -8.01
N VAL A 507 -3.69 -25.77 -9.14
CA VAL A 507 -5.01 -26.33 -9.47
C VAL A 507 -4.97 -27.85 -9.56
N SER A 508 -3.96 -28.42 -10.23
CA SER A 508 -3.82 -29.88 -10.37
C SER A 508 -3.66 -30.62 -9.03
N ARG A 509 -3.11 -29.94 -8.01
CA ARG A 509 -2.97 -30.49 -6.65
C ARG A 509 -4.25 -30.35 -5.83
N LEU A 510 -5.07 -29.32 -6.09
CA LEU A 510 -6.37 -29.10 -5.43
C LEU A 510 -7.50 -29.94 -6.04
N GLU A 511 -7.45 -30.24 -7.33
CA GLU A 511 -8.50 -30.96 -8.05
C GLU A 511 -8.81 -32.36 -7.47
N PRO A 512 -7.83 -33.18 -7.06
CA PRO A 512 -8.10 -34.45 -6.36
C PRO A 512 -8.87 -34.28 -5.04
N LEU A 513 -8.67 -33.17 -4.33
CA LEU A 513 -9.37 -32.90 -3.05
C LEU A 513 -10.85 -32.58 -3.25
N LEU A 514 -11.26 -32.15 -4.45
CA LEU A 514 -12.67 -31.94 -4.80
C LEU A 514 -13.39 -33.26 -5.07
N GLN A 515 -12.66 -34.29 -5.52
CA GLN A 515 -13.19 -35.60 -5.86
C GLN A 515 -13.15 -36.60 -4.70
N ALA A 516 -12.35 -36.31 -3.67
CA ALA A 516 -12.28 -37.10 -2.45
C ALA A 516 -13.66 -37.12 -1.75
N LYS A 517 -14.29 -38.30 -1.70
CA LYS A 517 -15.54 -38.55 -0.95
C LYS A 517 -15.33 -38.57 0.56
N GLU A 518 -14.10 -38.79 1.01
CA GLU A 518 -13.69 -38.51 2.39
C GLU A 518 -13.79 -37.01 2.56
N THR A 519 -14.76 -36.56 3.34
CA THR A 519 -14.86 -35.16 3.74
C THR A 519 -13.48 -34.72 4.21
N LEU A 520 -12.99 -33.55 3.74
CA LEU A 520 -11.78 -32.89 4.26
C LEU A 520 -11.78 -32.75 5.81
N LEU A 521 -12.94 -32.99 6.41
CA LEU A 521 -13.18 -33.32 7.81
C LEU A 521 -13.63 -34.78 7.87
N ASP A 522 -12.73 -35.75 8.03
CA ASP A 522 -13.18 -37.07 8.46
C ASP A 522 -13.94 -36.88 9.77
N LYS A 523 -15.17 -37.39 9.79
CA LYS A 523 -16.00 -37.46 10.98
C LYS A 523 -15.29 -38.39 11.97
N GLU A 524 -14.42 -37.86 12.82
CA GLU A 524 -14.03 -38.58 14.02
C GLU A 524 -15.19 -38.53 15.02
N HIS A 525 -15.57 -39.74 15.44
CA HIS A 525 -16.58 -40.07 16.44
C HIS A 525 -16.17 -39.65 17.86
#